data_AF-A0A9X2X023-F1
#
_entry.id   AF-A0A9X2X023-F1
#
_cell.length_a   1.000
_cell.length_b   1.000
_cell.length_c   1.000
_cell.angle_alpha   90.00
_cell.angle_beta   90.00
_cell.angle_gamma   90.00
#
_symmetry.space_group_name_H-M   'P 1'
#
loop_
_entity.id
_entity.type
_entity.pdbx_description
1 polymer ?
#
loop_
_entity_poly.entity_id
_entity_poly.type
_entity_poly.pdbx_seq_one_letter_code
_entity_poly.pdbx_strand_id
1 'polypeptide(L)'
;MQSITTLSEFFQRTGAEVRLFDMGRRIAPFEFSRLTEFEAGATPWPLPWNGQARLACAFRLGSDAASEPLIWFLALPLDEQGMLVPGPRDAFLERLVETLGRTVESVGRDDAPHIDNLMRDNPLVFTPELTQQAILHAQAARDFAQPASKHHALVYAYLIDADTSVDWQMLGLQGIADLVARLESGEETRLAERIPVLPVEVLRPLCYCMEHRDLASACVEPLRERAEQAARSGDLETVCAVIRALGSSHDSRVGAWYDTLLDDPAACGPDVLAAMAARGWMHLEDEQRLPRFLTRLAETPQANFTALVRDLALVPRLRLPVLMTLRQASADSPIGLRLAELDR
;
A
#
# COMPACT_ATOMS: atom_id res chain seq x y z
N MET A 1 -25.19 -0.54 -29.11
CA MET A 1 -23.92 -0.96 -28.48
C MET A 1 -24.23 -1.34 -27.05
N GLN A 2 -23.76 -2.49 -26.55
CA GLN A 2 -23.87 -2.80 -25.12
C GLN A 2 -23.13 -1.73 -24.32
N SER A 3 -23.75 -1.23 -23.25
CA SER A 3 -23.17 -0.24 -22.33
C SER A 3 -21.98 -0.86 -21.60
N ILE A 4 -20.85 -0.15 -21.55
CA ILE A 4 -19.68 -0.56 -20.77
C ILE A 4 -20.04 -0.37 -19.29
N THR A 5 -20.05 -1.44 -18.51
CA THR A 5 -20.50 -1.42 -17.11
C THR A 5 -19.39 -1.73 -16.10
N THR A 6 -18.21 -2.11 -16.56
CA THR A 6 -17.05 -2.42 -15.71
C THR A 6 -15.76 -1.82 -16.27
N LEU A 7 -14.77 -1.56 -15.40
CA LEU A 7 -13.43 -1.12 -15.77
C LEU A 7 -12.71 -2.20 -16.59
N SER A 8 -12.88 -3.47 -16.21
CA SER A 8 -12.32 -4.58 -16.98
C SER A 8 -12.89 -4.64 -18.40
N GLU A 9 -14.21 -4.49 -18.58
CA GLU A 9 -14.81 -4.39 -19.92
C GLU A 9 -14.29 -3.17 -20.69
N PHE A 10 -14.13 -2.02 -20.02
CA PHE A 10 -13.59 -0.80 -20.63
C PHE A 10 -12.20 -1.05 -21.23
N PHE A 11 -11.26 -1.59 -20.46
CA PHE A 11 -9.90 -1.84 -20.94
C PHE A 11 -9.85 -2.93 -22.04
N GLN A 12 -10.67 -3.97 -21.94
CA GLN A 12 -10.77 -5.00 -22.98
C GLN A 12 -11.27 -4.44 -24.31
N ARG A 13 -12.31 -3.60 -24.28
CA ARG A 13 -12.93 -3.05 -25.51
C ARG A 13 -12.09 -1.97 -26.16
N THR A 14 -11.35 -1.20 -25.37
CA THR A 14 -10.39 -0.20 -25.88
C THR A 14 -9.11 -0.83 -26.42
N GLY A 15 -8.83 -2.09 -26.07
CA GLY A 15 -7.57 -2.76 -26.43
C GLY A 15 -6.36 -2.12 -25.75
N ALA A 16 -6.56 -1.45 -24.61
CA ALA A 16 -5.50 -0.76 -23.90
C ALA A 16 -4.46 -1.75 -23.35
N GLU A 17 -3.17 -1.44 -23.50
CA GLU A 17 -2.14 -2.13 -22.73
C GLU A 17 -2.22 -1.61 -21.29
N VAL A 18 -2.71 -2.43 -20.36
CA VAL A 18 -2.91 -2.05 -18.96
C VAL A 18 -2.04 -2.87 -18.00
N ARG A 19 -1.54 -2.19 -16.97
CA ARG A 19 -0.95 -2.77 -15.75
C ARG A 19 -1.73 -2.22 -14.56
N LEU A 20 -2.23 -3.12 -13.73
CA LEU A 20 -3.01 -2.77 -12.56
C LEU A 20 -2.16 -2.94 -11.30
N PHE A 21 -2.35 -2.06 -10.33
CA PHE A 21 -1.68 -2.13 -9.05
C PHE A 21 -2.70 -1.91 -7.92
N ASP A 22 -2.69 -2.78 -6.92
CA ASP A 22 -3.35 -2.50 -5.65
C ASP A 22 -2.61 -1.32 -4.99
N MET A 23 -3.33 -0.42 -4.33
CA MET A 23 -2.77 0.74 -3.63
C MET A 23 -3.36 0.90 -2.21
N GLY A 24 -3.97 -0.16 -1.69
CA GLY A 24 -4.57 -0.20 -0.37
C GLY A 24 -3.48 -0.33 0.69
N ARG A 25 -3.29 -1.54 1.20
CA ARG A 25 -2.26 -1.81 2.23
C ARG A 25 -0.84 -1.77 1.66
N ARG A 26 -0.64 -2.06 0.37
CA ARG A 26 0.67 -2.03 -0.32
C ARG A 26 0.48 -1.68 -1.78
N ILE A 27 1.55 -1.20 -2.42
CA ILE A 27 1.61 -1.07 -3.88
C ILE A 27 2.15 -2.37 -4.45
N ALA A 28 1.26 -3.17 -5.04
CA ALA A 28 1.60 -4.48 -5.58
C ALA A 28 0.89 -4.73 -6.90
N PRO A 29 1.49 -5.49 -7.83
CA PRO A 29 0.81 -5.89 -9.06
C PRO A 29 -0.54 -6.54 -8.78
N PHE A 30 -1.55 -6.15 -9.54
CA PHE A 30 -2.90 -6.66 -9.43
C PHE A 30 -3.30 -7.37 -10.72
N GLU A 31 -3.78 -8.61 -10.59
CA GLU A 31 -4.14 -9.42 -11.75
C GLU A 31 -5.44 -8.92 -12.40
N PHE A 32 -5.45 -8.84 -13.72
CA PHE A 32 -6.63 -8.37 -14.46
C PHE A 32 -7.87 -9.26 -14.25
N SER A 33 -7.69 -10.59 -14.17
CA SER A 33 -8.79 -11.53 -13.89
C SER A 33 -9.44 -11.27 -12.53
N ARG A 34 -8.65 -10.91 -11.51
CA ARG A 34 -9.17 -10.56 -10.18
C ARG A 34 -10.03 -9.29 -10.21
N LEU A 35 -9.68 -8.31 -11.06
CA LEU A 35 -10.54 -7.14 -11.26
C LEU A 35 -11.89 -7.57 -11.81
N THR A 36 -11.91 -8.44 -12.82
CA THR A 36 -13.16 -8.96 -13.40
C THR A 36 -14.01 -9.72 -12.38
N GLU A 37 -13.39 -10.59 -11.57
CA GLU A 37 -14.09 -11.34 -10.51
C GLU A 37 -14.67 -10.41 -9.44
N PHE A 38 -13.89 -9.41 -9.01
CA PHE A 38 -14.32 -8.40 -8.04
C PHE A 38 -15.49 -7.57 -8.57
N GLU A 39 -15.40 -7.09 -9.80
CA GLU A 39 -16.45 -6.27 -10.43
C GLU A 39 -17.75 -7.05 -10.68
N ALA A 40 -17.65 -8.38 -10.81
CA ALA A 40 -18.79 -9.31 -10.89
C ALA A 40 -19.37 -9.69 -9.52
N GLY A 41 -18.77 -9.23 -8.42
CA GLY A 41 -19.19 -9.56 -7.06
C GLY A 41 -18.89 -11.01 -6.66
N ALA A 42 -17.91 -11.66 -7.29
CA ALA A 42 -17.53 -13.04 -6.99
C ALA A 42 -16.55 -13.14 -5.81
N THR A 43 -15.66 -12.16 -5.66
CA THR A 43 -14.62 -12.12 -4.61
C THR A 43 -14.52 -10.74 -3.98
N PRO A 44 -14.19 -10.64 -2.67
CA PRO A 44 -13.92 -9.35 -2.03
C PRO A 44 -12.57 -8.79 -2.48
N TRP A 45 -12.36 -7.49 -2.28
CA TRP A 45 -11.05 -6.89 -2.51
C TRP A 45 -10.00 -7.48 -1.55
N PRO A 46 -8.80 -7.87 -2.02
CA PRO A 46 -7.85 -8.60 -1.19
C PRO A 46 -7.17 -7.74 -0.11
N LEU A 47 -6.82 -6.50 -0.41
CA LEU A 47 -6.07 -5.61 0.49
C LEU A 47 -6.80 -4.28 0.72
N PRO A 48 -8.01 -4.31 1.31
CA PRO A 48 -8.80 -3.10 1.48
C PRO A 48 -8.11 -2.11 2.41
N TRP A 49 -8.39 -0.83 2.20
CA TRP A 49 -7.87 0.26 3.02
C TRP A 49 -8.97 1.25 3.34
N ASN A 50 -9.31 1.41 4.62
CA ASN A 50 -10.35 2.35 5.07
C ASN A 50 -11.69 2.18 4.33
N GLY A 51 -12.13 0.94 4.10
CA GLY A 51 -13.41 0.65 3.41
C GLY A 51 -13.36 0.87 1.90
N GLN A 52 -12.18 0.95 1.29
CA GLN A 52 -12.01 1.17 -0.14
C GLN A 52 -11.10 0.12 -0.78
N ALA A 53 -11.41 -0.24 -2.02
CA ALA A 53 -10.49 -0.85 -2.96
C ALA A 53 -9.74 0.27 -3.68
N ARG A 54 -8.45 0.42 -3.36
CA ARG A 54 -7.59 1.41 -3.99
C ARG A 54 -6.82 0.77 -5.13
N LEU A 55 -7.02 1.27 -6.34
CA LEU A 55 -6.50 0.72 -7.57
C LEU A 55 -5.79 1.81 -8.37
N ALA A 56 -4.56 1.51 -8.81
CA ALA A 56 -3.92 2.24 -9.89
C ALA A 56 -4.06 1.48 -11.21
N CYS A 57 -4.49 2.18 -12.24
CA CYS A 57 -4.52 1.67 -13.61
C CYS A 57 -3.50 2.45 -14.42
N ALA A 58 -2.34 1.86 -14.71
CA ALA A 58 -1.36 2.42 -15.64
C ALA A 58 -1.58 1.81 -17.03
N PHE A 59 -1.89 2.63 -18.03
CA PHE A 59 -2.26 2.12 -19.35
C PHE A 59 -1.88 3.03 -20.51
N ARG A 60 -1.77 2.44 -21.70
CA ARG A 60 -1.60 3.14 -22.98
C ARG A 60 -2.81 2.89 -23.88
N LEU A 61 -3.29 3.96 -24.52
CA LEU A 61 -4.33 3.88 -25.53
C LEU A 61 -3.68 3.88 -26.92
N GLY A 62 -3.99 2.88 -27.74
CA GLY A 62 -3.40 2.72 -29.08
C GLY A 62 -2.08 1.95 -29.08
N SER A 63 -1.44 1.90 -30.24
CA SER A 63 -0.29 1.01 -30.51
C SER A 63 1.09 1.69 -30.40
N ASP A 64 1.16 2.95 -29.96
CA ASP A 64 2.43 3.65 -29.80
C ASP A 64 3.10 3.29 -28.47
N ALA A 65 4.04 2.36 -28.52
CA ALA A 65 4.83 1.93 -27.37
C ALA A 65 5.73 3.03 -26.79
N ALA A 66 5.99 4.13 -27.52
CA ALA A 66 6.79 5.25 -27.05
C ALA A 66 5.98 6.25 -26.21
N SER A 67 4.65 6.14 -26.18
CA SER A 67 3.80 7.02 -25.37
C SER A 67 3.99 6.76 -23.87
N GLU A 68 4.05 7.83 -23.09
CA GLU A 68 4.03 7.73 -21.62
C GLU A 68 2.66 7.18 -21.17
N PRO A 69 2.65 6.16 -20.29
CA PRO A 69 1.39 5.59 -19.82
C PRO A 69 0.63 6.62 -18.98
N LEU A 70 -0.68 6.69 -19.21
CA LEU A 70 -1.60 7.40 -18.32
C LEU A 70 -1.79 6.57 -17.05
N ILE A 71 -1.96 7.23 -15.91
CA ILE A 71 -2.22 6.55 -14.64
C ILE A 71 -3.50 7.10 -14.03
N TRP A 72 -4.46 6.22 -13.75
CA TRP A 72 -5.65 6.53 -12.96
C TRP A 72 -5.52 5.98 -11.55
N PHE A 73 -5.95 6.79 -10.58
CA PHE A 73 -6.00 6.43 -9.17
C PHE A 73 -7.45 6.39 -8.72
N LEU A 74 -7.97 5.19 -8.48
CA LEU A 74 -9.39 4.96 -8.18
C LEU A 74 -9.54 4.37 -6.77
N ALA A 75 -10.45 4.93 -5.99
CA ALA A 75 -10.84 4.47 -4.67
C ALA A 75 -12.30 4.01 -4.72
N LEU A 76 -12.50 2.73 -5.02
CA LEU A 76 -13.84 2.14 -5.15
C LEU A 76 -14.38 1.78 -3.75
N PRO A 77 -15.58 2.26 -3.36
CA PRO A 77 -16.14 1.99 -2.05
C PRO A 77 -16.52 0.53 -1.89
N LEU A 78 -16.26 -0.01 -0.70
CA LEU A 78 -16.57 -1.38 -0.31
C LEU A 78 -17.67 -1.42 0.75
N ASP A 79 -18.43 -2.51 0.74
CA ASP A 79 -19.35 -2.83 1.83
C ASP A 79 -18.62 -3.48 3.01
N GLU A 80 -19.39 -3.87 4.04
CA GLU A 80 -18.85 -4.51 5.24
C GLU A 80 -18.22 -5.89 4.97
N GLN A 81 -18.51 -6.52 3.82
CA GLN A 81 -17.93 -7.80 3.41
C GLN A 81 -16.68 -7.61 2.54
N GLY A 82 -16.30 -6.36 2.23
CA GLY A 82 -15.20 -6.06 1.32
C GLY A 82 -15.60 -6.21 -0.15
N MET A 83 -16.89 -6.30 -0.45
CA MET A 83 -17.43 -6.37 -1.81
C MET A 83 -17.63 -4.98 -2.39
N LEU A 84 -17.56 -4.87 -3.71
CA LEU A 84 -17.78 -3.60 -4.41
C LEU A 84 -19.19 -3.06 -4.18
N VAL A 85 -19.31 -1.78 -3.83
CA VAL A 85 -20.56 -1.03 -3.97
C VAL A 85 -20.65 -0.52 -5.43
N PRO A 86 -21.53 -1.05 -6.30
CA PRO A 86 -21.42 -0.83 -7.75
C PRO A 86 -21.75 0.60 -8.20
N GLY A 87 -22.73 1.24 -7.57
CA GLY A 87 -23.31 2.51 -8.05
C GLY A 87 -22.28 3.61 -8.35
N PRO A 88 -21.32 3.91 -7.45
CA PRO A 88 -20.27 4.89 -7.72
C PRO A 88 -19.38 4.54 -8.92
N ARG A 89 -19.00 3.27 -9.10
CA ARG A 89 -18.23 2.81 -10.28
C ARG A 89 -19.04 3.00 -11.56
N ASP A 90 -20.30 2.61 -11.55
CA ASP A 90 -21.16 2.68 -12.74
C ASP A 90 -21.33 4.13 -13.19
N ALA A 91 -21.56 5.06 -12.25
CA ALA A 91 -21.62 6.49 -12.54
C ALA A 91 -20.30 7.06 -13.11
N PHE A 92 -19.15 6.56 -12.62
CA PHE A 92 -17.84 6.90 -13.18
C PHE A 92 -17.72 6.47 -14.64
N LEU A 93 -18.11 5.23 -14.95
CA LEU A 93 -18.02 4.66 -16.31
C LEU A 93 -19.00 5.32 -17.29
N GLU A 94 -20.21 5.64 -16.85
CA GLU A 94 -21.18 6.40 -17.65
C GLU A 94 -20.60 7.76 -18.08
N ARG A 95 -20.04 8.51 -17.13
CA ARG A 95 -19.40 9.81 -17.40
C ARG A 95 -18.17 9.68 -18.32
N LEU A 96 -17.40 8.60 -18.15
CA LEU A 96 -16.25 8.27 -18.99
C LEU A 96 -16.67 8.02 -20.44
N VAL A 97 -17.68 7.18 -20.66
CA VAL A 97 -18.21 6.87 -22.00
C VAL A 97 -18.82 8.12 -22.65
N GLU A 98 -19.57 8.93 -21.89
CA GLU A 98 -20.14 10.18 -22.39
C GLU A 98 -19.05 11.17 -22.84
N THR A 99 -17.98 11.31 -22.06
CA THR A 99 -16.89 12.23 -22.38
C THR A 99 -16.09 11.76 -23.59
N LEU A 100 -15.77 10.45 -23.66
CA LEU A 100 -15.09 9.86 -24.81
C LEU A 100 -15.95 9.95 -26.08
N GLY A 101 -17.27 9.73 -25.97
CA GLY A 101 -18.22 9.88 -27.10
C GLY A 101 -18.23 11.29 -27.68
N ARG A 102 -18.25 12.31 -26.82
CA ARG A 102 -18.18 13.74 -27.24
C ARG A 102 -16.85 14.08 -27.92
N THR A 103 -15.74 13.48 -27.48
CA THR A 103 -14.43 13.68 -28.11
C THR A 103 -14.42 13.13 -29.54
N VAL A 104 -15.02 11.95 -29.79
CA VAL A 104 -15.11 11.35 -31.13
C VAL A 104 -15.99 12.18 -32.07
N GLU A 105 -17.07 12.79 -31.57
CA GLU A 105 -17.93 13.70 -32.36
C GLU A 105 -17.25 15.03 -32.70
N SER A 106 -16.18 15.39 -31.99
CA SER A 106 -15.40 16.64 -32.19
C SER A 106 -14.17 16.48 -33.10
N VAL A 107 -13.95 15.30 -33.68
CA VAL A 107 -12.78 14.99 -34.54
C VAL A 107 -12.82 15.86 -35.81
N GLY A 108 -11.96 16.87 -35.85
CA GLY A 108 -11.88 17.89 -36.89
C GLY A 108 -11.25 19.22 -36.44
N ARG A 109 -10.92 19.37 -35.15
CA ARG A 109 -10.11 20.49 -34.63
C ARG A 109 -8.91 19.90 -33.90
N ASP A 110 -7.71 20.39 -34.25
CA ASP A 110 -6.39 19.97 -33.75
C ASP A 110 -6.17 20.31 -32.25
N ASP A 111 -7.11 19.93 -31.39
CA ASP A 111 -7.00 20.02 -29.95
C ASP A 111 -7.31 18.64 -29.36
N ALA A 112 -6.28 17.81 -29.16
CA ALA A 112 -6.39 16.69 -28.24
C ALA A 112 -6.29 17.26 -26.81
N PRO A 113 -7.41 17.41 -26.08
CA PRO A 113 -7.41 16.93 -24.70
C PRO A 113 -8.80 16.47 -24.20
N HIS A 114 -8.82 15.65 -23.12
CA HIS A 114 -9.77 15.70 -21.97
C HIS A 114 -9.94 14.40 -21.16
N ILE A 115 -9.03 13.42 -21.22
CA ILE A 115 -8.94 12.40 -20.15
C ILE A 115 -8.60 13.08 -18.80
N ASP A 116 -7.78 14.15 -18.81
CA ASP A 116 -7.47 14.92 -17.60
C ASP A 116 -8.69 15.60 -16.97
N ASN A 117 -9.68 16.02 -17.78
CA ASN A 117 -10.91 16.63 -17.28
C ASN A 117 -11.89 15.61 -16.67
N LEU A 118 -11.78 14.33 -17.04
CA LEU A 118 -12.54 13.25 -16.41
C LEU A 118 -12.08 12.92 -15.00
N MET A 119 -10.78 13.10 -14.76
CA MET A 119 -10.17 12.85 -13.45
C MET A 119 -10.38 14.01 -12.49
N ARG A 120 -10.57 15.23 -13.01
CA ARG A 120 -10.91 16.41 -12.21
C ARG A 120 -12.34 16.32 -11.67
N ASP A 121 -12.49 16.56 -10.37
CA ASP A 121 -13.76 16.56 -9.64
C ASP A 121 -14.55 15.23 -9.70
N ASN A 122 -13.83 14.10 -9.72
CA ASN A 122 -14.44 12.78 -9.65
C ASN A 122 -14.33 12.20 -8.22
N PRO A 123 -15.45 11.79 -7.59
CA PRO A 123 -15.42 11.31 -6.20
C PRO A 123 -14.65 10.00 -6.01
N LEU A 124 -14.39 9.24 -7.07
CA LEU A 124 -13.57 8.02 -7.00
C LEU A 124 -12.08 8.30 -7.18
N VAL A 125 -11.70 9.48 -7.66
CA VAL A 125 -10.29 9.80 -7.89
C VAL A 125 -9.66 10.30 -6.61
N PHE A 126 -8.49 9.76 -6.28
CA PHE A 126 -7.69 10.22 -5.14
C PHE A 126 -6.27 10.57 -5.58
N THR A 127 -5.59 11.39 -4.79
CA THR A 127 -4.17 11.69 -4.98
C THR A 127 -3.35 10.86 -3.99
N PRO A 128 -2.52 9.91 -4.44
CA PRO A 128 -1.63 9.16 -3.56
C PRO A 128 -0.56 10.06 -2.94
N GLU A 129 0.01 9.64 -1.82
CA GLU A 129 1.15 10.30 -1.20
C GLU A 129 2.40 10.26 -2.11
N LEU A 130 3.33 11.21 -1.93
CA LEU A 130 4.52 11.31 -2.80
C LEU A 130 5.34 10.02 -2.88
N THR A 131 5.50 9.31 -1.75
CA THR A 131 6.24 8.03 -1.74
C THR A 131 5.49 6.93 -2.49
N GLN A 132 4.16 6.93 -2.41
CA GLN A 132 3.33 5.98 -3.16
C GLN A 132 3.42 6.25 -4.66
N GLN A 133 3.38 7.52 -5.07
CA GLN A 133 3.58 7.90 -6.46
C GLN A 133 4.96 7.44 -6.94
N ALA A 134 6.03 7.71 -6.19
CA ALA A 134 7.39 7.35 -6.57
C ALA A 134 7.56 5.83 -6.78
N ILE A 135 7.03 5.01 -5.85
CA ILE A 135 7.09 3.55 -5.94
C ILE A 135 6.24 3.02 -7.09
N LEU A 136 5.03 3.54 -7.27
CA LEU A 136 4.20 3.14 -8.40
C LEU A 136 4.89 3.47 -9.73
N HIS A 137 5.46 4.66 -9.89
CA HIS A 137 6.18 5.03 -11.10
C HIS A 137 7.37 4.09 -11.35
N ALA A 138 8.15 3.76 -10.31
CA ALA A 138 9.26 2.84 -10.42
C ALA A 138 8.82 1.41 -10.82
N GLN A 139 7.76 0.89 -10.20
CA GLN A 139 7.18 -0.42 -10.52
C GLN A 139 6.57 -0.44 -11.94
N ALA A 140 5.78 0.57 -12.30
CA ALA A 140 5.18 0.70 -13.62
C ALA A 140 6.26 0.79 -14.70
N ALA A 141 7.28 1.63 -14.53
CA ALA A 141 8.39 1.72 -15.47
C ALA A 141 9.07 0.36 -15.67
N ARG A 142 9.35 -0.38 -14.58
CA ARG A 142 9.91 -1.73 -14.67
C ARG A 142 8.98 -2.69 -15.42
N ASP A 143 7.68 -2.69 -15.10
CA ASP A 143 6.69 -3.64 -15.66
C ASP A 143 6.32 -3.31 -17.13
N PHE A 144 6.57 -2.08 -17.58
CA PHE A 144 6.55 -1.65 -18.99
C PHE A 144 7.92 -1.78 -19.68
N ALA A 145 8.90 -2.43 -19.05
CA ALA A 145 10.27 -2.60 -19.56
C ALA A 145 10.99 -1.27 -19.91
N GLN A 146 10.65 -0.18 -19.20
CA GLN A 146 11.31 1.11 -19.29
C GLN A 146 12.54 1.16 -18.36
N PRO A 147 13.55 2.00 -18.69
CA PRO A 147 14.69 2.25 -17.80
C PRO A 147 14.23 2.89 -16.48
N ALA A 148 15.07 2.76 -15.45
CA ALA A 148 14.90 3.53 -14.22
C ALA A 148 15.03 5.03 -14.47
N SER A 149 14.54 5.87 -13.54
CA SER A 149 14.70 7.32 -13.68
C SER A 149 16.18 7.74 -13.63
N LYS A 150 16.45 8.97 -14.06
CA LYS A 150 17.77 9.62 -13.95
C LYS A 150 18.32 9.69 -12.52
N HIS A 151 17.48 9.50 -11.50
CA HIS A 151 17.87 9.57 -10.10
C HIS A 151 18.42 8.23 -9.56
N HIS A 152 18.17 7.12 -10.27
CA HIS A 152 18.56 5.78 -9.83
C HIS A 152 20.08 5.63 -9.62
N ALA A 153 20.89 6.09 -10.59
CA ALA A 153 22.34 5.85 -10.58
C ALA A 153 23.04 6.41 -9.32
N LEU A 154 22.65 7.62 -8.89
CA LEU A 154 23.22 8.24 -7.70
C LEU A 154 22.86 7.50 -6.41
N VAL A 155 21.60 7.05 -6.32
CA VAL A 155 21.11 6.27 -5.17
C VAL A 155 21.78 4.89 -5.13
N TYR A 156 21.94 4.24 -6.28
CA TYR A 156 22.65 2.97 -6.39
C TYR A 156 24.10 3.09 -5.90
N ALA A 157 24.83 4.10 -6.38
CA ALA A 157 26.22 4.34 -5.96
C ALA A 157 26.32 4.51 -4.44
N TYR A 158 25.39 5.24 -3.82
CA TYR A 158 25.40 5.48 -2.38
C TYR A 158 24.95 4.25 -1.54
N LEU A 159 23.83 3.62 -1.90
CA LEU A 159 23.20 2.57 -1.09
C LEU A 159 23.76 1.18 -1.35
N ILE A 160 24.25 0.92 -2.57
CA ILE A 160 24.71 -0.41 -2.99
C ILE A 160 26.24 -0.42 -3.13
N ASP A 161 26.81 0.51 -3.88
CA ASP A 161 28.27 0.60 -4.06
C ASP A 161 29.02 1.21 -2.86
N ALA A 162 28.27 1.75 -1.90
CA ALA A 162 28.80 2.39 -0.70
C ALA A 162 29.82 3.49 -1.02
N ASP A 163 29.64 4.19 -2.15
CA ASP A 163 30.52 5.27 -2.59
C ASP A 163 30.45 6.45 -1.61
N THR A 164 31.53 6.63 -0.85
CA THR A 164 31.64 7.68 0.16
C THR A 164 31.77 9.09 -0.43
N SER A 165 31.97 9.22 -1.74
CA SER A 165 32.02 10.52 -2.42
C SER A 165 30.62 11.11 -2.69
N VAL A 166 29.57 10.28 -2.63
CA VAL A 166 28.19 10.72 -2.84
C VAL A 166 27.63 11.32 -1.56
N ASP A 167 27.24 12.60 -1.62
CA ASP A 167 26.49 13.25 -0.54
C ASP A 167 25.05 12.73 -0.51
N TRP A 168 24.62 12.22 0.65
CA TRP A 168 23.29 11.69 0.87
C TRP A 168 22.19 12.75 0.66
N GLN A 169 22.51 14.04 0.80
CA GLN A 169 21.56 15.13 0.60
C GLN A 169 21.11 15.28 -0.87
N MET A 170 21.87 14.71 -1.80
CA MET A 170 21.54 14.72 -3.23
C MET A 170 20.58 13.59 -3.64
N LEU A 171 20.27 12.65 -2.73
CA LEU A 171 19.43 11.50 -3.03
C LEU A 171 17.96 11.93 -3.15
N GLY A 172 17.38 11.70 -4.32
CA GLY A 172 15.96 11.95 -4.57
C GLY A 172 15.09 10.74 -4.25
N LEU A 173 13.87 10.98 -3.75
CA LEU A 173 12.88 9.94 -3.44
C LEU A 173 12.61 8.99 -4.62
N GLN A 174 12.53 9.51 -5.85
CA GLN A 174 12.32 8.68 -7.04
C GLN A 174 13.47 7.68 -7.25
N GLY A 175 14.72 8.06 -6.96
CA GLY A 175 15.86 7.15 -7.09
C GLY A 175 15.85 6.04 -6.04
N ILE A 176 15.39 6.33 -4.82
CA ILE A 176 15.17 5.32 -3.76
C ILE A 176 14.06 4.35 -4.19
N ALA A 177 12.96 4.86 -4.72
CA ALA A 177 11.89 4.04 -5.25
C ALA A 177 12.33 3.16 -6.43
N ASP A 178 13.12 3.71 -7.36
CA ASP A 178 13.70 2.96 -8.48
C ASP A 178 14.59 1.81 -8.00
N LEU A 179 15.48 2.09 -7.03
CA LEU A 179 16.34 1.06 -6.43
C LEU A 179 15.46 -0.03 -5.83
N VAL A 180 14.55 0.34 -4.92
CA VAL A 180 13.68 -0.62 -4.22
C VAL A 180 12.81 -1.43 -5.18
N ALA A 181 12.31 -0.85 -6.27
CA ALA A 181 11.54 -1.60 -7.26
C ALA A 181 12.39 -2.61 -8.06
N ARG A 182 13.73 -2.44 -8.07
CA ARG A 182 14.64 -3.22 -8.93
C ARG A 182 15.65 -4.07 -8.14
N LEU A 183 15.69 -3.96 -6.81
CA LEU A 183 16.61 -4.72 -5.95
C LEU A 183 16.55 -6.22 -6.24
N GLU A 184 17.72 -6.78 -6.52
CA GLU A 184 17.97 -8.22 -6.61
C GLU A 184 18.56 -8.78 -5.30
N SER A 185 18.52 -10.10 -5.10
CA SER A 185 18.92 -10.74 -3.84
C SER A 185 20.36 -10.43 -3.39
N GLY A 186 21.30 -10.31 -4.34
CA GLY A 186 22.69 -9.93 -4.03
C GLY A 186 22.81 -8.47 -3.57
N GLU A 187 21.99 -7.58 -4.11
CA GLU A 187 21.97 -6.15 -3.77
C GLU A 187 21.28 -5.93 -2.42
N GLU A 188 20.25 -6.70 -2.10
CA GLU A 188 19.58 -6.66 -0.79
C GLU A 188 20.54 -7.01 0.35
N THR A 189 21.46 -7.94 0.14
CA THR A 189 22.50 -8.27 1.13
C THR A 189 23.47 -7.11 1.33
N ARG A 190 23.93 -6.47 0.26
CA ARG A 190 24.80 -5.28 0.32
C ARG A 190 24.10 -4.10 0.99
N LEU A 191 22.82 -3.90 0.68
CA LEU A 191 21.99 -2.88 1.33
C LEU A 191 21.89 -3.14 2.83
N ALA A 192 21.69 -4.39 3.24
CA ALA A 192 21.60 -4.76 4.65
C ALA A 192 22.85 -4.37 5.45
N GLU A 193 24.05 -4.47 4.86
CA GLU A 193 25.32 -4.03 5.47
C GLU A 193 25.38 -2.50 5.66
N ARG A 194 24.63 -1.73 4.87
CA ARG A 194 24.60 -0.27 4.92
C ARG A 194 23.59 0.27 5.92
N ILE A 195 22.47 -0.42 6.15
CA ILE A 195 21.38 0.00 7.05
C ILE A 195 21.86 0.51 8.43
N PRO A 196 22.84 -0.12 9.11
CA PRO A 196 23.30 0.34 10.42
C PRO A 196 23.84 1.77 10.45
N VAL A 197 24.38 2.25 9.32
CA VAL A 197 25.08 3.56 9.23
C VAL A 197 24.32 4.61 8.42
N LEU A 198 23.12 4.28 7.91
CA LEU A 198 22.35 5.24 7.12
C LEU A 198 21.84 6.39 8.00
N PRO A 199 21.95 7.65 7.52
CA PRO A 199 21.27 8.78 8.16
C PRO A 199 19.76 8.56 8.12
N VAL A 200 19.03 9.07 9.12
CA VAL A 200 17.58 8.84 9.28
C VAL A 200 16.79 9.41 8.09
N GLU A 201 17.31 10.47 7.48
CA GLU A 201 16.79 11.13 6.29
C GLU A 201 16.82 10.24 5.05
N VAL A 202 17.69 9.23 5.01
CA VAL A 202 17.73 8.20 3.95
C VAL A 202 17.02 6.94 4.40
N LEU A 203 17.20 6.52 5.66
CA LEU A 203 16.60 5.31 6.21
C LEU A 203 15.07 5.35 6.15
N ARG A 204 14.43 6.47 6.52
CA ARG A 204 12.96 6.56 6.58
C ARG A 204 12.33 6.47 5.18
N PRO A 205 12.73 7.28 4.17
CA PRO A 205 12.23 7.09 2.80
C PRO A 205 12.49 5.69 2.25
N LEU A 206 13.66 5.10 2.55
CA LEU A 206 13.95 3.72 2.17
C LEU A 206 12.94 2.74 2.79
N CYS A 207 12.63 2.88 4.09
CA CYS A 207 11.63 2.06 4.76
C CYS A 207 10.23 2.23 4.16
N TYR A 208 9.81 3.46 3.87
CA TYR A 208 8.52 3.74 3.23
C TYR A 208 8.44 3.18 1.80
N CYS A 209 9.56 3.09 1.08
CA CYS A 209 9.62 2.39 -0.19
C CYS A 209 9.56 0.86 -0.02
N MET A 210 10.29 0.33 0.97
CA MET A 210 10.40 -1.10 1.25
C MET A 210 9.09 -1.76 1.70
N GLU A 211 8.17 -1.03 2.35
CA GLU A 211 6.87 -1.56 2.80
C GLU A 211 6.00 -2.14 1.67
N HIS A 212 6.35 -1.85 0.40
CA HIS A 212 5.61 -2.26 -0.79
C HIS A 212 6.17 -3.51 -1.49
N ARG A 213 7.17 -4.18 -0.93
CA ARG A 213 7.68 -5.47 -1.44
C ARG A 213 7.99 -6.43 -0.31
N ASP A 214 8.07 -7.73 -0.61
CA ASP A 214 8.65 -8.69 0.32
C ASP A 214 10.14 -8.38 0.46
N LEU A 215 10.59 -8.36 1.72
CA LEU A 215 11.94 -7.97 2.10
C LEU A 215 12.79 -9.20 2.33
N ALA A 216 14.01 -9.19 1.79
CA ALA A 216 14.98 -10.24 2.09
C ALA A 216 15.24 -10.38 3.59
N SER A 217 15.40 -11.63 4.00
CA SER A 217 15.75 -12.05 5.36
C SER A 217 17.03 -11.35 5.87
N ALA A 218 17.95 -10.96 4.99
CA ALA A 218 19.17 -10.23 5.34
C ALA A 218 18.91 -8.83 5.94
N CYS A 219 17.85 -8.14 5.51
CA CYS A 219 17.53 -6.79 5.97
C CYS A 219 16.81 -6.77 7.34
N VAL A 220 16.27 -7.90 7.79
CA VAL A 220 15.41 -7.97 8.99
C VAL A 220 16.16 -7.52 10.24
N GLU A 221 17.34 -8.09 10.48
CA GLU A 221 18.08 -7.83 11.72
C GLU A 221 18.65 -6.40 11.77
N PRO A 222 19.33 -5.88 10.72
CA PRO A 222 19.81 -4.50 10.74
C PRO A 222 18.68 -3.47 10.91
N LEU A 223 17.52 -3.70 10.28
CA LEU A 223 16.37 -2.81 10.46
C LEU A 223 15.82 -2.89 11.89
N ARG A 224 15.65 -4.09 12.44
CA ARG A 224 15.21 -4.29 13.83
C ARG A 224 16.13 -3.55 14.80
N GLU A 225 17.45 -3.70 14.67
CA GLU A 225 18.42 -3.00 15.49
C GLU A 225 18.29 -1.47 15.37
N ARG A 226 18.07 -0.94 14.16
CA ARG A 226 17.80 0.49 13.94
C ARG A 226 16.53 0.96 14.65
N ALA A 227 15.46 0.16 14.63
CA ALA A 227 14.24 0.48 15.37
C ALA A 227 14.47 0.50 16.88
N GLU A 228 15.21 -0.47 17.42
CA GLU A 228 15.52 -0.51 18.85
C GLU A 228 16.40 0.66 19.30
N GLN A 229 17.36 1.08 18.47
CA GLN A 229 18.15 2.29 18.70
C GLN A 229 17.26 3.53 18.70
N ALA A 230 16.36 3.65 17.71
CA ALA A 230 15.43 4.77 17.60
C ALA A 230 14.47 4.84 18.80
N ALA A 231 13.96 3.69 19.27
CA ALA A 231 13.12 3.61 20.47
C ALA A 231 13.85 4.15 21.71
N ARG A 232 15.13 3.78 21.91
CA ARG A 232 15.95 4.29 23.02
C ARG A 232 16.19 5.79 22.97
N SER A 233 16.21 6.39 21.78
CA SER A 233 16.36 7.84 21.60
C SER A 233 15.02 8.59 21.50
N GLY A 234 13.88 7.92 21.64
CA GLY A 234 12.55 8.52 21.51
C GLY A 234 12.15 8.90 20.07
N ASP A 235 12.83 8.34 19.06
CA ASP A 235 12.53 8.57 17.64
C ASP A 235 11.43 7.59 17.17
N LEU A 236 10.19 7.92 17.51
CA LEU A 236 9.02 7.12 17.17
C LEU A 236 8.80 7.00 15.65
N GLU A 237 9.16 8.04 14.89
CA GLU A 237 8.97 8.04 13.43
C GLU A 237 9.84 6.95 12.77
N THR A 238 11.10 6.82 13.17
CA THR A 238 11.98 5.75 12.66
C THR A 238 11.50 4.37 13.12
N VAL A 239 11.03 4.23 14.36
CA VAL A 239 10.43 2.96 14.83
C VAL A 239 9.27 2.55 13.93
N CYS A 240 8.31 3.46 13.69
CA CYS A 240 7.15 3.19 12.85
C CYS A 240 7.55 2.93 11.39
N ALA A 241 8.51 3.67 10.83
CA ALA A 241 9.01 3.44 9.48
C ALA A 241 9.57 2.01 9.33
N VAL A 242 10.39 1.56 10.29
CA VAL A 242 10.93 0.19 10.27
C VAL A 242 9.85 -0.87 10.45
N ILE A 243 8.90 -0.68 11.38
CA ILE A 243 7.78 -1.63 11.57
C ILE A 243 7.00 -1.79 10.28
N ARG A 244 6.76 -0.69 9.56
CA ARG A 244 6.06 -0.69 8.27
C ARG A 244 6.84 -1.42 7.19
N ALA A 245 8.14 -1.15 7.09
CA ALA A 245 9.02 -1.86 6.17
C ALA A 245 8.98 -3.37 6.49
N LEU A 246 9.37 -3.77 7.69
CA LEU A 246 9.48 -5.19 8.07
C LEU A 246 8.15 -5.94 8.04
N GLY A 247 7.02 -5.27 8.26
CA GLY A 247 5.70 -5.89 8.23
C GLY A 247 5.31 -6.50 6.88
N SER A 248 6.05 -6.18 5.80
CA SER A 248 5.90 -6.85 4.52
C SER A 248 6.64 -8.17 4.36
N SER A 249 7.56 -8.48 5.26
CA SER A 249 8.36 -9.69 5.22
C SER A 249 7.56 -10.92 5.69
N HIS A 250 7.83 -12.06 5.07
CA HIS A 250 7.35 -13.36 5.57
C HIS A 250 8.30 -14.00 6.60
N ASP A 251 9.35 -13.31 7.01
CA ASP A 251 10.32 -13.83 7.99
C ASP A 251 9.71 -13.95 9.39
N SER A 252 9.76 -15.16 9.95
CA SER A 252 9.22 -15.46 11.29
C SER A 252 9.80 -14.60 12.42
N ARG A 253 11.02 -14.07 12.27
CA ARG A 253 11.65 -13.18 13.25
C ARG A 253 10.90 -11.86 13.40
N VAL A 254 10.22 -11.39 12.36
CA VAL A 254 9.37 -10.18 12.43
C VAL A 254 8.16 -10.45 13.33
N GLY A 255 7.52 -11.62 13.20
CA GLY A 255 6.42 -12.02 14.08
C GLY A 255 6.86 -12.10 15.54
N ALA A 256 8.01 -12.73 15.82
CA ALA A 256 8.58 -12.79 17.16
C ALA A 256 8.90 -11.39 17.72
N TRP A 257 9.41 -10.48 16.88
CA TRP A 257 9.64 -9.10 17.29
C TRP A 257 8.33 -8.35 17.60
N TYR A 258 7.27 -8.56 16.81
CA TYR A 258 5.95 -8.00 17.11
C TYR A 258 5.42 -8.51 18.45
N ASP A 259 5.65 -9.77 18.81
CA ASP A 259 5.29 -10.31 20.12
C ASP A 259 6.02 -9.55 21.24
N THR A 260 7.31 -9.26 21.09
CA THR A 260 8.06 -8.50 22.10
C THR A 260 7.55 -7.06 22.23
N LEU A 261 7.20 -6.42 21.12
CA LEU A 261 6.62 -5.07 21.14
C LEU A 261 5.24 -5.10 21.83
N LEU A 262 4.39 -6.06 21.51
CA LEU A 262 3.08 -6.21 22.13
C LEU A 262 3.16 -6.51 23.63
N ASP A 263 4.22 -7.13 24.12
CA ASP A 263 4.43 -7.35 25.56
C ASP A 263 4.90 -6.12 26.32
N ASP A 264 5.36 -5.07 25.64
CA ASP A 264 5.89 -3.85 26.25
C ASP A 264 4.92 -2.66 26.05
N PRO A 265 4.10 -2.29 27.06
CA PRO A 265 3.20 -1.14 26.99
C PRO A 265 3.91 0.19 26.72
N ALA A 266 5.17 0.33 27.13
CA ALA A 266 5.92 1.57 26.90
C ALA A 266 6.38 1.68 25.44
N ALA A 267 6.65 0.55 24.78
CA ALA A 267 7.05 0.51 23.37
C ALA A 267 5.85 0.46 22.41
N CYS A 268 4.70 -0.09 22.82
CA CYS A 268 3.54 -0.32 21.96
C CYS A 268 2.47 0.78 22.06
N GLY A 269 2.83 1.98 21.60
CA GLY A 269 1.90 3.11 21.51
C GLY A 269 0.91 3.02 20.33
N PRO A 270 0.00 4.01 20.20
CA PRO A 270 -1.01 4.04 19.13
C PRO A 270 -0.40 4.01 17.73
N ASP A 271 0.71 4.70 17.49
CA ASP A 271 1.37 4.76 16.18
C ASP A 271 2.01 3.42 15.80
N VAL A 272 2.57 2.70 16.77
CA VAL A 272 3.13 1.35 16.60
C VAL A 272 2.02 0.36 16.25
N LEU A 273 0.90 0.40 16.97
CA LEU A 273 -0.27 -0.43 16.68
C LEU A 273 -0.85 -0.13 15.30
N ALA A 274 -0.94 1.16 14.93
CA ALA A 274 -1.38 1.57 13.61
C ALA A 274 -0.42 1.09 12.51
N ALA A 275 0.89 1.18 12.72
CA ALA A 275 1.90 0.68 11.78
C ALA A 275 1.79 -0.85 11.57
N MET A 276 1.66 -1.61 12.65
CA MET A 276 1.45 -3.07 12.62
C MET A 276 0.16 -3.43 11.87
N ALA A 277 -0.97 -2.81 12.19
CA ALA A 277 -2.23 -3.06 11.49
C ALA A 277 -2.14 -2.67 10.01
N ALA A 278 -1.52 -1.53 9.70
CA ALA A 278 -1.48 -1.00 8.35
C ALA A 278 -0.65 -1.85 7.39
N ARG A 279 0.52 -2.35 7.84
CA ARG A 279 1.52 -2.98 6.99
C ARG A 279 1.90 -4.39 7.42
N GLY A 280 1.89 -4.68 8.72
CA GLY A 280 2.20 -5.97 9.32
C GLY A 280 1.00 -6.89 9.56
N TRP A 281 -0.16 -6.61 8.95
CA TRP A 281 -1.41 -7.37 9.13
C TRP A 281 -1.26 -8.88 8.92
N MET A 282 -0.34 -9.32 8.04
CA MET A 282 -0.08 -10.74 7.80
C MET A 282 0.43 -11.46 9.06
N HIS A 283 1.21 -10.78 9.89
CA HIS A 283 1.68 -11.33 11.17
C HIS A 283 0.55 -11.41 12.20
N LEU A 284 -0.54 -10.65 12.02
CA LEU A 284 -1.73 -10.71 12.85
C LEU A 284 -2.68 -11.85 12.44
N GLU A 285 -2.34 -12.67 11.44
CA GLU A 285 -3.11 -13.90 11.15
C GLU A 285 -2.79 -15.03 12.14
N ASP A 286 -1.78 -14.83 12.97
CA ASP A 286 -1.36 -15.74 14.02
C ASP A 286 -2.39 -15.81 15.17
N GLU A 287 -2.71 -17.04 15.56
CA GLU A 287 -3.74 -17.36 16.56
C GLU A 287 -3.48 -16.72 17.94
N GLN A 288 -2.22 -16.50 18.32
CA GLN A 288 -1.86 -15.94 19.62
C GLN A 288 -1.60 -14.44 19.53
N ARG A 289 -1.03 -13.98 18.43
CA ARG A 289 -0.70 -12.56 18.23
C ARG A 289 -1.93 -11.69 18.05
N LEU A 290 -2.95 -12.17 17.33
CA LEU A 290 -4.16 -11.37 17.08
C LEU A 290 -4.90 -10.99 18.38
N PRO A 291 -5.21 -11.91 19.29
CA PRO A 291 -5.84 -11.55 20.56
C PRO A 291 -4.99 -10.60 21.40
N ARG A 292 -3.67 -10.79 21.40
CA ARG A 292 -2.73 -9.91 22.12
C ARG A 292 -2.72 -8.51 21.53
N PHE A 293 -2.66 -8.39 20.20
CA PHE A 293 -2.77 -7.11 19.49
C PHE A 293 -4.09 -6.40 19.82
N LEU A 294 -5.23 -7.09 19.71
CA LEU A 294 -6.54 -6.50 19.98
C LEU A 294 -6.71 -6.08 21.44
N THR A 295 -6.14 -6.85 22.37
CA THR A 295 -6.13 -6.50 23.81
C THR A 295 -5.30 -5.24 24.04
N ARG A 296 -4.07 -5.19 23.54
CA ARG A 296 -3.20 -4.00 23.67
C ARG A 296 -3.82 -2.76 23.01
N LEU A 297 -4.48 -2.94 21.86
CA LEU A 297 -5.21 -1.88 21.19
C LEU A 297 -6.35 -1.34 22.06
N ALA A 298 -7.10 -2.22 22.73
CA ALA A 298 -8.18 -1.82 23.64
C ALA A 298 -7.65 -1.10 24.90
N GLU A 299 -6.52 -1.56 25.42
CA GLU A 299 -5.82 -0.99 26.59
C GLU A 299 -5.22 0.40 26.31
N THR A 300 -4.99 0.75 25.05
CA THR A 300 -4.36 2.02 24.65
C THR A 300 -5.42 3.11 24.45
N PRO A 301 -5.58 4.09 25.37
CA PRO A 301 -6.69 5.05 25.31
C PRO A 301 -6.65 5.95 24.08
N GLN A 302 -5.44 6.29 23.63
CA GLN A 302 -5.18 7.21 22.51
C GLN A 302 -5.37 6.55 21.14
N ALA A 303 -5.46 5.21 21.09
CA ALA A 303 -5.66 4.49 19.84
C ALA A 303 -7.14 4.46 19.45
N ASN A 304 -7.43 4.62 18.16
CA ASN A 304 -8.79 4.47 17.65
C ASN A 304 -9.12 2.98 17.47
N PHE A 305 -9.54 2.34 18.56
CA PHE A 305 -9.88 0.92 18.61
C PHE A 305 -10.85 0.51 17.49
N THR A 306 -11.98 1.23 17.37
CA THR A 306 -13.04 0.89 16.43
C THR A 306 -12.60 1.02 14.98
N ALA A 307 -11.86 2.07 14.64
CA ALA A 307 -11.38 2.25 13.26
C ALA A 307 -10.43 1.12 12.85
N LEU A 308 -9.47 0.77 13.71
CA LEU A 308 -8.49 -0.28 13.42
C LEU A 308 -9.12 -1.67 13.39
N VAL A 309 -10.06 -1.96 14.29
CA VAL A 309 -10.81 -3.23 14.27
C VAL A 309 -11.63 -3.38 13.00
N ARG A 310 -12.36 -2.33 12.58
CA ARG A 310 -13.14 -2.36 11.34
C ARG A 310 -12.25 -2.53 10.11
N ASP A 311 -11.14 -1.81 10.06
CA ASP A 311 -10.17 -1.89 8.97
C ASP A 311 -9.54 -3.30 8.86
N LEU A 312 -9.16 -3.92 9.99
CA LEU A 312 -8.67 -5.30 10.01
C LEU A 312 -9.75 -6.33 9.66
N ALA A 313 -10.99 -6.13 10.11
CA ALA A 313 -12.11 -7.02 9.82
C ALA A 313 -12.53 -7.03 8.34
N LEU A 314 -12.10 -6.04 7.56
CA LEU A 314 -12.26 -6.03 6.10
C LEU A 314 -11.21 -6.89 5.38
N VAL A 315 -10.07 -7.16 6.01
CA VAL A 315 -9.06 -8.04 5.41
C VAL A 315 -9.60 -9.47 5.39
N PRO A 316 -9.75 -10.11 4.21
CA PRO A 316 -10.48 -11.38 4.11
C PRO A 316 -9.98 -12.48 5.05
N ARG A 317 -8.65 -12.59 5.21
CA ARG A 317 -8.00 -13.60 6.08
C ARG A 317 -8.11 -13.30 7.58
N LEU A 318 -8.33 -12.03 7.96
CA LEU A 318 -8.44 -11.62 9.36
C LEU A 318 -9.88 -11.47 9.83
N ARG A 319 -10.85 -11.33 8.90
CA ARG A 319 -12.26 -11.09 9.23
C ARG A 319 -12.80 -12.02 10.30
N LEU A 320 -12.79 -13.32 10.04
CA LEU A 320 -13.35 -14.31 10.96
C LEU A 320 -12.55 -14.36 12.28
N PRO A 321 -11.20 -14.43 12.28
CA PRO A 321 -10.40 -14.35 13.49
C PRO A 321 -10.68 -13.11 14.36
N VAL A 322 -10.80 -11.92 13.76
CA VAL A 322 -11.12 -10.68 14.47
C VAL A 322 -12.50 -10.77 15.09
N LEU A 323 -13.53 -11.11 14.31
CA LEU A 323 -14.91 -11.20 14.82
C LEU A 323 -15.05 -12.24 15.93
N MET A 324 -14.37 -13.38 15.83
CA MET A 324 -14.40 -14.40 16.88
C MET A 324 -13.70 -13.93 18.15
N THR A 325 -12.57 -13.24 18.04
CA THR A 325 -11.85 -12.68 19.20
C THR A 325 -12.72 -11.66 19.93
N LEU A 326 -13.36 -10.74 19.19
CA LEU A 326 -14.27 -9.75 19.78
C LEU A 326 -15.47 -10.41 20.46
N ARG A 327 -16.05 -11.45 19.84
CA ARG A 327 -17.21 -12.18 20.38
C ARG A 327 -16.88 -12.98 21.63
N GLN A 328 -15.64 -13.49 21.74
CA GLN A 328 -15.19 -14.29 22.87
C GLN A 328 -14.69 -13.45 24.06
N ALA A 329 -14.46 -12.15 23.86
CA ALA A 329 -14.04 -11.25 24.91
C ALA A 329 -15.09 -11.17 26.03
N SER A 330 -14.68 -11.34 27.28
CA SER A 330 -15.56 -11.13 28.43
C SER A 330 -15.91 -9.65 28.57
N ALA A 331 -17.09 -9.34 29.11
CA ALA A 331 -17.55 -7.96 29.31
C ALA A 331 -16.56 -7.10 30.12
N ASP A 332 -15.90 -7.70 31.11
CA ASP A 332 -14.93 -7.00 31.98
C ASP A 332 -13.51 -6.92 31.38
N SER A 333 -13.26 -7.51 30.21
CA SER A 333 -11.95 -7.41 29.54
C SER A 333 -11.76 -6.03 28.90
N PRO A 334 -10.52 -5.59 28.63
CA PRO A 334 -10.27 -4.33 27.90
C PRO A 334 -11.07 -4.23 26.59
N ILE A 335 -11.12 -5.34 25.82
CA ILE A 335 -11.91 -5.42 24.58
C ILE A 335 -13.40 -5.26 24.88
N GLY A 336 -13.94 -5.98 25.86
CA GLY A 336 -15.35 -5.92 26.24
C GLY A 336 -15.80 -4.52 26.66
N LEU A 337 -14.95 -3.82 27.43
CA LEU A 337 -15.19 -2.43 27.83
C LEU A 337 -15.27 -1.49 26.62
N ARG A 338 -14.35 -1.62 25.67
CA ARG A 338 -14.38 -0.84 24.41
C ARG A 338 -15.60 -1.13 23.55
N LEU A 339 -16.05 -2.38 23.50
CA LEU A 339 -17.26 -2.75 22.75
C LEU A 339 -18.51 -2.14 23.38
N ALA A 340 -18.61 -2.13 24.72
CA ALA A 340 -19.75 -1.53 25.42
C ALA A 340 -19.84 0.00 25.26
N GLU A 341 -18.72 0.68 24.94
CA GLU A 341 -18.70 2.11 24.59
C GLU A 341 -19.34 2.39 23.22
N LEU A 342 -19.41 1.40 22.32
CA LEU A 342 -19.92 1.57 20.95
C LEU A 342 -21.44 1.42 20.84
N ASP A 343 -22.06 0.74 21.79
CA ASP A 343 -23.51 0.54 21.86
C ASP A 343 -24.25 1.70 22.57
N ARG A 344 -23.51 2.74 23.00
CA ARG A 344 -24.03 3.92 23.69
C ARG A 344 -24.10 5.14 22.78
#